data_AF-A0A9E3QSV3-F1
#
_entry.id   AF-A0A9E3QSV3-F1
#
_cell.length_a   1.000
_cell.length_b   1.000
_cell.length_c   1.000
_cell.angle_alpha   90.00
_cell.angle_beta   90.00
_cell.angle_gamma   90.00
#
_symmetry.space_group_name_H-M   'P 1'
#
loop_
_entity.id
_entity.type
_entity.pdbx_description
1 polymer ?
#
loop_
_entity_poly.entity_id
_entity_poly.type
_entity_poly.pdbx_seq_one_letter_code
_entity_poly.pdbx_strand_id
1 'polypeptide(L)'
;MTARKAAVLGVVLGFALAAAPSCGNGKPPGSCTTSNCAGCCSGTQCVTPTSDAACGQNGTTCQACTNGAVCMGGSCQGGSGGGSGSSGGGSAGGGSPSVCNTCRTSSGQCALASSVSSCGTDGGFCRTCQAEEYCIGGVCQPPSCTPANCADGCCVGTACVRQQSNTQCGLNGKTCSDCMTGTCNADAGTCVAPPPDAGGITVDDAGIPTYPDGGLVGCSAQMPCVVGCCIDPIGFCIIGNNDIFCGGPGTVCDYCAGSGRTCNLTSLTCQ
;
A
#
# COMPACT_ATOMS: atom_id res chain seq x y z
N MET A 1 -46.66 4.97 6.26
CA MET A 1 -47.12 4.13 5.13
C MET A 1 -46.32 4.60 3.94
N THR A 2 -45.29 3.89 3.48
CA THR A 2 -45.43 2.78 2.54
C THR A 2 -44.22 1.86 2.64
N ALA A 3 -44.46 0.59 3.00
CA ALA A 3 -43.47 -0.47 2.98
C ALA A 3 -43.18 -0.92 1.53
N ARG A 4 -41.92 -1.17 1.19
CA ARG A 4 -41.57 -1.98 0.01
C ARG A 4 -40.77 -3.21 0.46
N LYS A 5 -41.44 -4.34 0.29
CA LYS A 5 -40.93 -5.71 0.41
C LYS A 5 -40.25 -6.14 -0.91
N ALA A 6 -39.43 -7.18 -0.77
CA ALA A 6 -39.00 -8.16 -1.79
C ALA A 6 -37.90 -7.67 -2.76
N ALA A 7 -36.94 -8.49 -3.20
CA ALA A 7 -36.90 -9.95 -3.25
C ALA A 7 -35.46 -10.46 -3.10
N VAL A 8 -35.34 -11.59 -2.40
CA VAL A 8 -34.19 -12.50 -2.42
C VAL A 8 -34.26 -13.28 -3.74
N LEU A 9 -33.25 -13.16 -4.60
CA LEU A 9 -33.03 -14.09 -5.71
C LEU A 9 -31.68 -14.76 -5.50
N GLY A 10 -31.73 -16.04 -5.11
CA GLY A 10 -30.57 -16.90 -5.00
C GLY A 10 -30.04 -17.29 -6.37
N VAL A 11 -28.75 -17.09 -6.59
CA VAL A 11 -28.01 -17.66 -7.70
C VAL A 11 -27.19 -18.82 -7.16
N VAL A 12 -27.72 -20.04 -7.30
CA VAL A 12 -26.96 -21.28 -7.13
C VAL A 12 -26.24 -21.53 -8.44
N LEU A 13 -25.00 -21.05 -8.53
CA LEU A 13 -24.08 -21.39 -9.61
C LEU A 13 -23.53 -22.79 -9.35
N GLY A 14 -24.10 -23.76 -10.05
CA GLY A 14 -23.58 -25.13 -10.11
C GLY A 14 -22.18 -25.13 -10.73
N PHE A 15 -21.18 -25.45 -9.91
CA PHE A 15 -19.87 -25.85 -10.41
C PHE A 15 -19.99 -27.23 -11.03
N ALA A 16 -19.96 -27.27 -12.37
CA ALA A 16 -19.70 -28.47 -13.12
C ALA A 16 -18.27 -28.93 -12.80
N LEU A 17 -18.14 -30.06 -12.11
CA LEU A 17 -16.89 -30.81 -12.00
C LEU A 17 -16.50 -31.29 -13.39
N ALA A 18 -15.66 -30.50 -14.07
CA ALA A 18 -14.84 -31.00 -15.15
C ALA A 18 -13.83 -31.97 -14.55
N ALA A 19 -14.06 -33.28 -14.74
CA ALA A 19 -13.05 -34.29 -14.53
C ALA A 19 -11.91 -34.02 -15.51
N ALA A 20 -10.85 -33.36 -15.03
CA ALA A 20 -9.55 -33.49 -15.66
C ALA A 20 -9.18 -34.98 -15.65
N PRO A 21 -8.50 -35.51 -16.69
CA PRO A 21 -7.95 -36.85 -16.66
C PRO A 21 -6.86 -36.90 -15.58
N SER A 22 -7.25 -37.14 -14.33
CA SER A 22 -6.34 -37.48 -13.26
C SER A 22 -5.79 -38.86 -13.61
N CYS A 23 -4.55 -38.89 -14.09
CA CYS A 23 -3.77 -40.11 -14.20
C CYS A 23 -3.88 -40.88 -12.87
N GLY A 24 -4.43 -42.10 -12.95
CA GLY A 24 -4.99 -42.81 -11.82
C GLY A 24 -3.99 -43.10 -10.71
N ASN A 25 -4.37 -42.70 -9.49
CA ASN A 25 -3.98 -43.44 -8.29
C ASN A 25 -4.69 -44.79 -8.33
N GLY A 26 -4.01 -45.85 -8.79
CA GLY A 26 -4.46 -47.22 -8.51
C GLY A 26 -4.13 -48.25 -9.57
N LYS A 27 -2.90 -48.76 -9.56
CA LYS A 27 -2.65 -50.20 -9.83
C LYS A 27 -1.36 -50.70 -9.16
N PRO A 28 -1.43 -51.43 -8.04
CA PRO A 28 -0.33 -52.30 -7.58
C PRO A 28 -0.49 -53.73 -8.16
N PRO A 29 0.51 -54.63 -8.07
CA PRO A 29 1.93 -54.50 -8.39
C PRO A 29 2.19 -55.27 -9.71
N GLY A 30 2.16 -54.58 -10.83
CA GLY A 30 2.65 -55.11 -12.10
C GLY A 30 3.75 -54.16 -12.55
N SER A 31 4.92 -54.71 -12.85
CA SER A 31 6.12 -54.03 -13.36
C SER A 31 5.83 -52.65 -13.97
N CYS A 32 6.57 -51.64 -13.52
CA CYS A 32 6.54 -50.34 -14.16
C CYS A 32 6.97 -50.51 -15.62
N THR A 33 6.09 -50.19 -16.56
CA THR A 33 6.29 -50.33 -18.00
C THR A 33 6.00 -49.01 -18.69
N THR A 34 6.50 -48.89 -19.92
CA THR A 34 6.28 -47.71 -20.76
C THR A 34 4.80 -47.42 -21.03
N SER A 35 3.92 -48.41 -20.89
CA SER A 35 2.47 -48.28 -21.08
C SER A 35 1.71 -47.78 -19.85
N ASN A 36 2.30 -47.84 -18.66
CA ASN A 36 1.61 -47.51 -17.41
C ASN A 36 2.24 -46.36 -16.63
N CYS A 37 3.41 -45.88 -17.05
CA CYS A 37 4.13 -44.82 -16.36
C CYS A 37 4.47 -43.67 -17.29
N ALA A 38 3.86 -42.50 -17.06
CA ALA A 38 4.21 -41.28 -17.78
C ALA A 38 5.59 -40.73 -17.36
N GLY A 39 6.01 -41.00 -16.12
CA GLY A 39 7.33 -40.63 -15.57
C GLY A 39 8.37 -41.73 -15.77
N CYS A 40 9.17 -42.00 -14.75
CA CYS A 40 10.22 -43.03 -14.77
C CYS A 40 9.95 -44.15 -13.76
N CYS A 41 10.59 -45.29 -13.96
CA CYS A 41 10.46 -46.48 -13.15
C CYS A 41 11.62 -46.61 -12.15
N SER A 42 11.30 -46.57 -10.85
CA SER A 42 12.20 -46.98 -9.78
C SER A 42 11.80 -48.39 -9.33
N GLY A 43 12.41 -49.40 -9.94
CA GLY A 43 11.97 -50.79 -9.81
C GLY A 43 10.56 -50.98 -10.38
N THR A 44 9.59 -51.32 -9.53
CA THR A 44 8.18 -51.48 -9.93
C THR A 44 7.32 -50.24 -9.67
N GLN A 45 7.90 -49.16 -9.14
CA GLN A 45 7.17 -47.94 -8.82
C GLN A 45 7.37 -46.89 -9.91
N CYS A 46 6.26 -46.34 -10.41
CA CYS A 46 6.28 -45.19 -11.30
C CYS A 46 6.44 -43.91 -10.48
N VAL A 47 7.43 -43.08 -10.82
CA VAL A 47 7.73 -41.82 -10.15
C VAL A 47 7.18 -40.66 -11.00
N THR A 48 6.14 -40.00 -10.50
CA THR A 48 5.57 -38.75 -11.06
C THR A 48 5.10 -37.84 -9.92
N PRO A 49 5.46 -36.54 -9.90
CA PRO A 49 6.32 -35.85 -10.86
C PRO A 49 7.79 -36.29 -10.75
N THR A 50 8.53 -36.16 -11.85
CA THR A 50 9.97 -36.47 -11.91
C THR A 50 10.78 -35.40 -11.20
N SER A 51 11.95 -35.77 -10.68
CA SER A 51 12.86 -34.86 -9.98
C SER A 51 14.31 -35.09 -10.39
N ASP A 52 15.24 -34.24 -9.93
CA ASP A 52 16.67 -34.40 -10.21
C ASP A 52 17.24 -35.72 -9.64
N ALA A 53 16.61 -36.28 -8.59
CA ALA A 53 16.99 -37.58 -8.04
C ALA A 53 16.38 -38.77 -8.79
N ALA A 54 15.32 -38.54 -9.58
CA ALA A 54 14.58 -39.56 -10.31
C ALA A 54 13.99 -38.98 -11.60
N CYS A 55 14.85 -38.85 -12.60
CA CYS A 55 14.55 -38.29 -13.91
C CYS A 55 14.36 -39.38 -14.96
N GLY A 56 13.37 -39.20 -15.84
CA GLY A 56 13.05 -40.09 -16.94
C GLY A 56 11.61 -39.87 -17.40
N GLN A 57 11.20 -40.50 -18.49
CA GLN A 57 9.85 -40.37 -19.06
C GLN A 57 9.44 -41.65 -19.76
N ASN A 58 8.14 -41.83 -19.94
CA ASN A 58 7.56 -42.98 -20.66
C ASN A 58 8.01 -44.33 -20.08
N GLY A 59 8.10 -44.44 -18.76
CA GLY A 59 8.39 -45.69 -18.05
C GLY A 59 9.81 -46.23 -18.26
N THR A 60 10.77 -45.37 -18.61
CA THR A 60 12.20 -45.71 -18.57
C THR A 60 12.70 -45.74 -17.13
N THR A 61 13.81 -46.43 -16.86
CA THR A 61 14.42 -46.47 -15.52
C THR A 61 14.77 -45.07 -15.05
N CYS A 62 14.39 -44.73 -13.81
CA CYS A 62 14.76 -43.46 -13.20
C CYS A 62 16.28 -43.35 -13.08
N GLN A 63 16.84 -42.23 -13.54
CA GLN A 63 18.24 -41.87 -13.33
C GLN A 63 18.35 -40.59 -12.51
N ALA A 64 19.34 -40.51 -11.64
CA ALA A 64 19.68 -39.27 -10.96
C ALA A 64 20.49 -38.37 -11.90
N CYS A 65 20.11 -37.11 -12.01
CA CYS A 65 20.86 -36.11 -12.75
C CYS A 65 22.16 -35.76 -12.01
N THR A 66 23.30 -36.03 -12.64
CA THR A 66 24.63 -35.72 -12.10
C THR A 66 25.13 -34.36 -12.60
N ASN A 67 26.18 -33.82 -11.97
CA ASN A 67 26.85 -32.57 -12.37
C ASN A 67 25.93 -31.32 -12.38
N GLY A 68 24.96 -31.25 -11.46
CA GLY A 68 24.06 -30.09 -11.36
C GLY A 68 23.06 -29.97 -12.52
N ALA A 69 22.87 -31.04 -13.31
CA ALA A 69 21.82 -31.08 -14.31
C ALA A 69 20.43 -31.10 -13.66
N VAL A 70 19.47 -30.44 -14.29
CA VAL A 70 18.07 -30.38 -13.85
C VAL A 70 17.23 -31.28 -14.75
N CYS A 71 16.29 -32.02 -14.15
CA CYS A 71 15.37 -32.86 -14.90
C CYS A 71 14.31 -31.99 -15.60
N MET A 72 14.51 -31.74 -16.91
CA MET A 72 13.57 -30.99 -17.74
C MET A 72 13.05 -31.89 -18.85
N GLY A 73 11.74 -32.15 -18.87
CA GLY A 73 11.15 -33.03 -19.88
C GLY A 73 11.68 -34.46 -19.84
N GLY A 74 11.94 -35.00 -18.64
CA GLY A 74 12.39 -36.39 -18.48
C GLY A 74 13.84 -36.66 -18.89
N SER A 75 14.58 -35.61 -19.23
CA SER A 75 16.00 -35.66 -19.56
C SER A 75 16.79 -34.77 -18.61
N CYS A 76 17.94 -35.24 -18.15
CA CYS A 76 18.86 -34.42 -17.39
C CYS A 76 19.52 -33.43 -18.35
N GLN A 77 19.09 -32.17 -18.32
CA GLN A 77 19.73 -31.10 -19.06
C GLN A 77 20.77 -30.44 -18.16
N GLY A 78 22.02 -30.44 -18.60
CA GLY A 78 23.11 -29.78 -17.89
C GLY A 78 22.77 -28.32 -17.68
N GLY A 79 22.38 -27.96 -16.46
CA GLY A 79 22.44 -26.59 -16.01
C GLY A 79 23.90 -26.21 -16.08
N SER A 80 24.23 -25.18 -16.86
CA SER A 80 25.57 -24.60 -16.91
C SER A 80 25.90 -23.97 -15.56
N GLY A 81 26.14 -24.81 -14.54
CA GLY A 81 26.58 -24.44 -13.21
C GLY A 81 28.04 -24.82 -13.06
N GLY A 82 28.93 -23.83 -13.15
CA GLY A 82 30.32 -23.99 -12.73
C GLY A 82 30.37 -24.44 -11.27
N GLY A 83 31.25 -25.40 -10.97
CA GLY A 83 31.60 -25.80 -9.60
C GLY A 83 32.13 -24.61 -8.78
N SER A 84 32.31 -24.70 -7.47
CA SER A 84 32.54 -25.87 -6.61
C SER A 84 32.31 -25.45 -5.15
N GLY A 85 31.99 -26.40 -4.27
CA GLY A 85 32.46 -26.34 -2.87
C GLY A 85 31.42 -26.35 -1.74
N SER A 86 31.34 -27.50 -1.08
CA SER A 86 31.33 -27.67 0.39
C SER A 86 30.07 -27.36 1.21
N SER A 87 29.38 -28.45 1.57
CA SER A 87 29.01 -28.88 2.94
C SER A 87 28.61 -27.82 3.99
N GLY A 88 27.35 -27.85 4.45
CA GLY A 88 27.02 -27.43 5.81
C GLY A 88 25.61 -26.86 6.02
N GLY A 89 24.66 -27.75 6.34
CA GLY A 89 23.45 -27.61 7.17
C GLY A 89 22.73 -26.26 7.36
N GLY A 90 21.41 -26.26 7.16
CA GLY A 90 20.50 -25.31 7.81
C GLY A 90 19.23 -25.03 7.01
N SER A 91 18.11 -25.58 7.45
CA SER A 91 16.76 -25.44 6.90
C SER A 91 16.26 -23.99 6.88
N ALA A 92 15.70 -23.52 5.75
CA ALA A 92 14.39 -22.84 5.66
C ALA A 92 14.14 -22.33 4.21
N GLY A 93 13.15 -22.95 3.54
CA GLY A 93 12.33 -22.38 2.47
C GLY A 93 12.98 -21.48 1.41
N GLY A 94 13.61 -22.07 0.39
CA GLY A 94 14.04 -21.35 -0.81
C GLY A 94 13.30 -21.87 -2.04
N GLY A 95 12.44 -21.04 -2.64
CA GLY A 95 11.81 -21.32 -3.92
C GLY A 95 12.86 -21.59 -5.01
N SER A 96 12.48 -22.37 -6.03
CA SER A 96 13.34 -22.75 -7.14
C SER A 96 14.24 -21.60 -7.60
N PRO A 97 15.56 -21.83 -7.80
CA PRO A 97 16.52 -20.80 -8.23
C PRO A 97 16.25 -20.22 -9.64
N SER A 98 15.17 -20.65 -10.30
CA SER A 98 14.82 -20.27 -11.66
C SER A 98 13.95 -19.02 -11.76
N VAL A 99 13.26 -18.61 -10.69
CA VAL A 99 12.36 -17.44 -10.73
C VAL A 99 12.56 -16.57 -9.50
N CYS A 100 13.53 -15.67 -9.59
CA CYS A 100 13.75 -14.63 -8.61
C CYS A 100 12.97 -13.40 -9.06
N ASN A 101 11.84 -13.08 -8.40
CA ASN A 101 11.03 -11.90 -8.77
C ASN A 101 11.74 -10.57 -8.45
N THR A 102 12.78 -10.61 -7.63
CA THR A 102 13.63 -9.47 -7.24
C THR A 102 14.99 -9.59 -7.95
N CYS A 103 16.10 -9.32 -7.25
CA CYS A 103 17.46 -9.45 -7.76
C CYS A 103 18.26 -10.48 -6.95
N ARG A 104 19.38 -10.94 -7.51
CA ARG A 104 20.32 -11.87 -6.89
C ARG A 104 21.49 -11.13 -6.25
N THR A 105 21.82 -11.48 -5.02
CA THR A 105 23.04 -11.04 -4.34
C THR A 105 24.28 -11.61 -5.04
N SER A 106 25.47 -11.12 -4.67
CA SER A 106 26.75 -11.67 -5.14
C SER A 106 26.95 -13.15 -4.75
N SER A 107 26.26 -13.62 -3.70
CA SER A 107 26.21 -15.03 -3.28
C SER A 107 25.19 -15.88 -4.05
N GLY A 108 24.52 -15.31 -5.06
CA GLY A 108 23.52 -16.00 -5.89
C GLY A 108 22.17 -16.19 -5.22
N GLN A 109 21.95 -15.62 -4.04
CA GLN A 109 20.69 -15.69 -3.29
C GLN A 109 19.72 -14.60 -3.75
N CYS A 110 18.41 -14.90 -3.74
CA CYS A 110 17.40 -13.87 -4.01
C CYS A 110 17.28 -12.89 -2.84
N ALA A 111 17.30 -11.60 -3.13
CA ALA A 111 16.95 -10.59 -2.13
C ALA A 111 15.47 -10.75 -1.76
N LEU A 112 15.18 -10.87 -0.46
CA LEU A 112 13.81 -11.03 0.05
C LEU A 112 12.91 -9.82 -0.28
N ALA A 113 13.52 -8.64 -0.43
CA ALA A 113 12.85 -7.43 -0.85
C ALA A 113 13.83 -6.51 -1.60
N SER A 114 13.29 -5.72 -2.52
CA SER A 114 14.05 -4.66 -3.18
C SER A 114 14.33 -3.54 -2.18
N SER A 115 15.61 -3.20 -2.00
CA SER A 115 16.06 -2.16 -1.08
C SER A 115 17.13 -1.28 -1.73
N VAL A 116 17.51 -0.19 -1.07
CA VAL A 116 18.58 0.71 -1.55
C VAL A 116 19.91 -0.03 -1.74
N SER A 117 20.20 -1.02 -0.89
CA SER A 117 21.39 -1.88 -0.98
C SER A 117 21.19 -3.12 -1.86
N SER A 118 20.00 -3.34 -2.40
CA SER A 118 19.63 -4.58 -3.10
C SER A 118 18.57 -4.30 -4.15
N CYS A 119 18.88 -3.44 -5.12
CA CYS A 119 17.92 -3.00 -6.12
C CYS A 119 18.03 -3.80 -7.42
N GLY A 120 16.89 -4.29 -7.90
CA GLY A 120 16.75 -4.98 -9.18
C GLY A 120 15.45 -5.79 -9.26
N THR A 121 15.11 -6.27 -10.45
CA THR A 121 14.01 -7.21 -10.74
C THR A 121 14.50 -8.34 -11.64
N ASP A 122 13.61 -9.31 -11.88
CA ASP A 122 13.75 -10.36 -12.91
C ASP A 122 15.00 -11.25 -12.76
N GLY A 123 15.48 -11.40 -11.53
CA GLY A 123 16.64 -12.23 -11.22
C GLY A 123 17.97 -11.69 -11.75
N GLY A 124 18.02 -10.41 -12.14
CA GLY A 124 19.28 -9.71 -12.39
C GLY A 124 20.14 -9.61 -11.13
N PHE A 125 21.40 -9.18 -11.25
CA PHE A 125 22.24 -8.90 -10.08
C PHE A 125 21.72 -7.66 -9.35
N CYS A 126 21.65 -7.74 -8.01
CA CYS A 126 21.33 -6.59 -7.18
C CYS A 126 22.41 -5.52 -7.32
N ARG A 127 21.98 -4.28 -7.51
CA ARG A 127 22.86 -3.11 -7.44
C ARG A 127 22.53 -2.28 -6.21
N THR A 128 23.54 -1.63 -5.66
CA THR A 128 23.37 -0.59 -4.64
C THR A 128 23.04 0.72 -5.36
N CYS A 129 21.96 1.37 -4.95
CA CYS A 129 21.64 2.71 -5.44
C CYS A 129 22.64 3.73 -4.87
N GLN A 130 22.91 4.80 -5.62
CA GLN A 130 23.77 5.88 -5.16
C GLN A 130 23.18 6.55 -3.91
N ALA A 131 23.98 7.36 -3.22
CA ALA A 131 23.48 8.16 -2.11
C ALA A 131 22.24 8.96 -2.57
N GLU A 132 21.16 8.91 -1.78
CA GLU A 132 19.89 9.61 -2.00
C GLU A 132 18.96 9.00 -3.08
N GLU A 133 19.37 7.94 -3.79
CA GLU A 133 18.50 7.22 -4.72
C GLU A 133 17.59 6.20 -4.00
N TYR A 134 16.39 5.97 -4.55
CA TYR A 134 15.46 4.95 -4.06
C TYR A 134 15.32 3.82 -5.07
N CYS A 135 15.19 2.58 -4.57
CA CYS A 135 14.88 1.44 -5.41
C CYS A 135 13.36 1.31 -5.61
N ILE A 136 12.88 1.63 -6.81
CA ILE A 136 11.45 1.56 -7.15
C ILE A 136 11.31 0.70 -8.41
N GLY A 137 10.51 -0.37 -8.32
CA GLY A 137 10.35 -1.31 -9.42
C GLY A 137 11.68 -1.90 -9.93
N GLY A 138 12.65 -2.12 -9.03
CA GLY A 138 13.99 -2.64 -9.37
C GLY A 138 14.92 -1.65 -10.07
N VAL A 139 14.56 -0.38 -10.17
CA VAL A 139 15.42 0.66 -10.73
C VAL A 139 15.76 1.68 -9.65
N CYS A 140 17.05 2.00 -9.51
CA CYS A 140 17.47 3.15 -8.72
C CYS A 140 17.06 4.42 -9.45
N GLN A 141 16.18 5.20 -8.83
CA GLN A 141 15.75 6.49 -9.33
C GLN A 141 16.26 7.59 -8.39
N PRO A 142 16.55 8.79 -8.94
CA PRO A 142 16.85 9.96 -8.13
C PRO A 142 15.73 10.21 -7.11
N PRO A 143 16.02 10.92 -6.00
CA PRO A 143 15.00 11.36 -5.07
C PRO A 143 14.10 12.38 -5.77
N SER A 144 13.04 11.93 -6.42
CA SER A 144 11.97 12.78 -6.92
C SER A 144 10.70 12.34 -6.21
N CYS A 145 10.32 13.03 -5.15
CA CYS A 145 9.11 12.68 -4.44
C CYS A 145 7.90 12.88 -5.38
N THR A 146 7.29 11.76 -5.76
CA THR A 146 6.17 11.67 -6.70
C THR A 146 5.11 10.75 -6.11
N PRO A 147 3.85 10.84 -6.55
CA PRO A 147 2.80 9.91 -6.13
C PRO A 147 3.16 8.44 -6.34
N ALA A 148 3.97 8.13 -7.36
CA ALA A 148 4.38 6.76 -7.67
C ALA A 148 5.38 6.17 -6.66
N ASN A 149 6.25 6.98 -6.07
CA ASN A 149 7.27 6.50 -5.13
C ASN A 149 6.99 6.79 -3.66
N CYS A 150 6.01 7.65 -3.41
CA CYS A 150 5.58 8.05 -2.09
C CYS A 150 4.08 7.81 -1.89
N ALA A 151 3.55 6.72 -2.46
CA ALA A 151 2.13 6.37 -2.36
C ALA A 151 1.65 6.32 -0.90
N ASP A 152 2.49 5.77 -0.02
CA ASP A 152 2.20 5.59 1.41
C ASP A 152 2.63 6.79 2.28
N GLY A 153 2.97 7.94 1.68
CA GLY A 153 3.49 9.10 2.43
C GLY A 153 3.34 10.44 1.71
N CYS A 154 4.08 11.43 2.20
CA CYS A 154 4.08 12.80 1.67
C CYS A 154 5.50 13.32 1.38
N CYS A 155 5.57 14.41 0.63
CA CYS A 155 6.80 14.99 0.12
C CYS A 155 7.24 16.21 0.91
N VAL A 156 8.48 16.19 1.39
CA VAL A 156 9.20 17.38 1.86
C VAL A 156 10.34 17.65 0.89
N GLY A 157 10.10 18.56 -0.06
CA GLY A 157 10.98 18.75 -1.21
C GLY A 157 11.06 17.46 -2.04
N THR A 158 12.25 16.90 -2.16
CA THR A 158 12.52 15.64 -2.87
C THR A 158 12.44 14.39 -1.99
N ALA A 159 12.36 14.55 -0.68
CA ALA A 159 12.31 13.44 0.27
C ALA A 159 10.88 12.95 0.50
N CYS A 160 10.68 11.64 0.44
CA CYS A 160 9.41 10.99 0.81
C CYS A 160 9.41 10.63 2.31
N VAL A 161 8.51 11.26 3.07
CA VAL A 161 8.27 10.97 4.48
C VAL A 161 7.18 9.90 4.56
N ARG A 162 7.58 8.67 4.92
CA ARG A 162 6.63 7.53 5.11
C ARG A 162 6.16 7.40 6.55
N GLN A 163 6.99 7.79 7.51
CA GLN A 163 6.57 7.87 8.91
C GLN A 163 5.90 9.22 9.12
N GLN A 164 4.57 9.20 9.11
CA GLN A 164 3.79 10.43 9.28
C GLN A 164 3.89 10.94 10.71
N SER A 165 3.88 12.26 10.85
CA SER A 165 3.88 12.97 12.13
C SER A 165 2.96 14.18 12.06
N ASN A 166 2.71 14.83 13.20
CA ASN A 166 1.85 16.02 13.23
C ASN A 166 2.42 17.17 12.39
N THR A 167 3.73 17.27 12.18
CA THR A 167 4.34 18.31 11.34
C THR A 167 4.58 17.88 9.89
N GLN A 168 4.37 16.59 9.57
CA GLN A 168 4.60 16.00 8.26
C GLN A 168 3.51 14.96 7.95
N CYS A 169 2.31 15.46 7.64
CA CYS A 169 1.13 14.64 7.39
C CYS A 169 0.71 14.67 5.92
N GLY A 170 0.38 13.52 5.35
CA GLY A 170 -0.11 13.41 3.97
C GLY A 170 0.13 12.03 3.35
N LEU A 171 -0.65 11.70 2.32
CA LEU A 171 -0.53 10.46 1.54
C LEU A 171 -0.44 10.75 0.03
N ASN A 172 -0.12 9.70 -0.74
CA ASN A 172 -0.09 9.70 -2.20
C ASN A 172 0.92 10.69 -2.81
N GLY A 173 2.05 10.92 -2.13
CA GLY A 173 3.14 11.76 -2.62
C GLY A 173 2.75 13.22 -2.84
N LYS A 174 1.74 13.71 -2.09
CA LYS A 174 1.45 15.15 -1.99
C LYS A 174 2.47 15.81 -1.07
N THR A 175 2.62 17.12 -1.16
CA THR A 175 3.43 17.88 -0.19
C THR A 175 2.93 17.64 1.23
N CYS A 176 3.85 17.39 2.17
CA CYS A 176 3.49 17.23 3.57
C CYS A 176 2.91 18.52 4.14
N SER A 177 1.85 18.38 4.94
CA SER A 177 1.24 19.47 5.69
C SER A 177 1.56 19.36 7.17
N ASP A 178 1.75 20.51 7.82
CA ASP A 178 1.80 20.62 9.28
C ASP A 178 0.37 20.77 9.81
N CYS A 179 -0.03 19.90 10.72
CA CYS A 179 -1.33 19.91 11.34
C CYS A 179 -1.49 20.99 12.42
N MET A 180 -0.42 21.69 12.78
CA MET A 180 -0.38 22.74 13.81
C MET A 180 -0.93 22.22 15.16
N THR A 181 -2.21 22.44 15.45
CA THR A 181 -2.91 21.99 16.67
C THR A 181 -3.63 20.65 16.51
N GLY A 182 -3.68 20.12 15.28
CA GLY A 182 -4.29 18.84 14.95
C GLY A 182 -3.36 17.63 15.16
N THR A 183 -3.95 16.44 15.04
CA THR A 183 -3.22 15.17 14.98
C THR A 183 -3.25 14.65 13.54
N CYS A 184 -2.14 14.12 13.07
CA CYS A 184 -2.13 13.46 11.77
C CYS A 184 -2.85 12.10 11.85
N ASN A 185 -3.90 11.92 11.06
CA ASN A 185 -4.47 10.59 10.83
C ASN A 185 -3.64 9.89 9.75
N ALA A 186 -2.71 9.03 10.18
CA ALA A 186 -1.77 8.34 9.29
C ALA A 186 -2.46 7.47 8.23
N ASP A 187 -3.64 6.92 8.52
CA ASP A 187 -4.40 6.08 7.60
C ASP A 187 -5.07 6.90 6.49
N ALA A 188 -5.51 8.11 6.81
CA ALA A 188 -6.17 9.01 5.87
C ALA A 188 -5.20 10.01 5.21
N GLY A 189 -4.02 10.23 5.79
CA GLY A 189 -3.09 11.29 5.38
C GLY A 189 -3.69 12.67 5.54
N THR A 190 -4.53 12.86 6.57
CA THR A 190 -5.23 14.13 6.82
C THR A 190 -5.02 14.59 8.24
N CYS A 191 -4.91 15.90 8.41
CA CYS A 191 -4.90 16.53 9.71
C CYS A 191 -6.32 16.53 10.27
N VAL A 192 -6.51 15.85 11.40
CA VAL A 192 -7.76 15.91 12.16
C VAL A 192 -7.61 16.92 13.28
N ALA A 193 -8.58 17.82 13.42
CA ALA A 193 -8.65 18.70 14.56
C ALA A 193 -8.74 17.86 15.85
N PRO A 194 -8.19 18.36 16.97
CA PRO A 194 -8.40 17.70 18.26
C PRO A 194 -9.91 17.59 18.53
N PRO A 195 -10.38 16.51 19.18
CA PRO A 195 -11.78 16.40 19.57
C PRO A 195 -12.20 17.66 20.35
N PRO A 196 -13.39 18.22 20.09
CA PRO A 196 -13.89 19.42 20.79
C PRO A 196 -14.01 19.24 22.31
N ASP A 197 -13.77 18.03 22.82
CA ASP A 197 -14.00 17.63 24.20
C ASP A 197 -12.70 17.47 25.02
N ALA A 198 -11.52 17.53 24.38
CA ALA A 198 -10.24 17.30 25.06
C ALA A 198 -9.62 18.56 25.69
N GLY A 199 -10.12 19.73 25.32
CA GLY A 199 -9.81 21.00 25.96
C GLY A 199 -11.05 21.85 25.85
N GLY A 200 -11.93 21.74 26.85
CA GLY A 200 -13.17 22.52 26.90
C GLY A 200 -12.85 23.96 26.54
N ILE A 201 -13.52 24.46 25.51
CA ILE A 201 -13.51 25.88 25.18
C ILE A 201 -13.90 26.61 26.46
N THR A 202 -12.93 27.22 27.12
CA THR A 202 -13.22 28.11 28.23
C THR A 202 -13.57 29.44 27.60
N VAL A 203 -14.84 29.81 27.73
CA VAL A 203 -15.27 31.18 27.50
C VAL A 203 -14.68 31.99 28.64
N ASP A 204 -13.88 33.00 28.33
CA ASP A 204 -13.45 33.97 29.33
C ASP A 204 -14.67 34.75 29.88
N ASP A 205 -14.48 35.55 30.94
CA ASP A 205 -15.55 36.37 31.50
C ASP A 205 -16.15 37.39 30.50
N ALA A 206 -15.56 37.55 29.30
CA ALA A 206 -16.07 38.37 28.21
C ALA A 206 -16.84 37.57 27.14
N GLY A 207 -16.99 36.25 27.31
CA GLY A 207 -17.69 35.39 26.36
C GLY A 207 -16.87 35.05 25.11
N ILE A 208 -15.54 35.18 25.16
CA ILE A 208 -14.63 34.84 24.07
C ILE A 208 -14.18 33.38 24.23
N PRO A 209 -14.46 32.49 23.25
CA PRO A 209 -13.93 31.13 23.26
C PRO A 209 -12.41 31.18 23.07
N THR A 210 -11.66 30.84 24.11
CA THR A 210 -10.20 30.75 24.07
C THR A 210 -9.78 29.28 24.13
N TYR A 211 -8.77 28.91 23.33
CA TYR A 211 -8.05 27.65 23.59
C TYR A 211 -7.22 27.80 24.86
N PRO A 212 -6.99 26.72 25.63
CA PRO A 212 -6.18 26.75 26.84
C PRO A 212 -4.74 27.26 26.61
N ASP A 213 -4.26 27.27 25.36
CA ASP A 213 -2.95 27.78 24.97
C ASP A 213 -2.94 29.31 24.69
N GLY A 214 -4.07 30.01 24.86
CA GLY A 214 -4.19 31.45 24.63
C GLY A 214 -4.20 31.87 23.15
N GLY A 215 -4.28 30.92 22.22
CA GLY A 215 -4.36 31.18 20.77
C GLY A 215 -5.79 31.51 20.33
N LEU A 216 -5.95 32.63 19.61
CA LEU A 216 -7.19 32.96 18.89
C LEU A 216 -7.41 31.96 17.74
N VAL A 217 -8.65 31.51 17.56
CA VAL A 217 -9.01 30.54 16.51
C VAL A 217 -8.83 31.17 15.13
N GLY A 218 -7.76 30.81 14.41
CA GLY A 218 -7.56 31.19 13.01
C GLY A 218 -8.40 30.32 12.08
N CYS A 219 -9.26 30.93 11.27
CA CYS A 219 -9.99 30.26 10.19
C CYS A 219 -9.13 30.30 8.90
N SER A 220 -9.04 29.20 8.15
CA SER A 220 -8.49 29.20 6.77
C SER A 220 -9.63 29.20 5.75
N ALA A 221 -9.35 29.62 4.51
CA ALA A 221 -10.31 29.65 3.41
C ALA A 221 -10.97 28.29 3.06
N GLN A 222 -10.53 27.19 3.66
CA GLN A 222 -11.06 25.84 3.42
C GLN A 222 -12.02 25.32 4.51
N MET A 223 -12.23 26.03 5.63
CA MET A 223 -13.21 25.63 6.65
C MET A 223 -14.29 26.71 6.84
N PRO A 224 -15.59 26.39 6.70
CA PRO A 224 -16.65 27.35 6.98
C PRO A 224 -16.61 27.73 8.46
N CYS A 225 -16.70 29.03 8.74
CA CYS A 225 -16.80 29.56 10.10
C CYS A 225 -17.99 28.93 10.82
N VAL A 226 -17.79 28.48 12.05
CA VAL A 226 -18.89 28.08 12.93
C VAL A 226 -19.76 29.30 13.23
N VAL A 227 -21.06 29.05 13.44
CA VAL A 227 -22.13 30.04 13.64
C VAL A 227 -21.67 31.21 14.52
N GLY A 228 -21.68 32.43 13.98
CA GLY A 228 -21.38 33.68 14.72
C GLY A 228 -20.09 34.42 14.35
N CYS A 229 -19.27 33.94 13.40
CA CYS A 229 -18.04 34.65 12.98
C CYS A 229 -18.14 35.20 11.54
N CYS A 230 -17.67 36.44 11.33
CA CYS A 230 -17.52 37.05 10.01
C CYS A 230 -16.03 37.04 9.61
N ILE A 231 -15.73 36.79 8.32
CA ILE A 231 -14.37 36.83 7.76
C ILE A 231 -14.08 38.28 7.31
N ASP A 232 -12.96 38.84 7.75
CA ASP A 232 -12.47 40.13 7.28
C ASP A 232 -11.92 40.05 5.83
N PRO A 233 -11.63 41.18 5.15
CA PRO A 233 -11.12 41.17 3.78
C PRO A 233 -9.74 40.49 3.61
N ILE A 234 -9.06 40.18 4.73
CA ILE A 234 -7.72 39.63 4.81
C ILE A 234 -7.74 38.15 5.24
N GLY A 235 -8.91 37.56 5.48
CA GLY A 235 -9.11 36.15 5.82
C GLY A 235 -9.18 35.83 7.32
N PHE A 236 -9.27 36.83 8.21
CA PHE A 236 -9.35 36.61 9.66
C PHE A 236 -10.79 36.57 10.16
N CYS A 237 -11.07 35.64 11.09
CA CYS A 237 -12.33 35.57 11.83
C CYS A 237 -12.34 36.63 12.94
N ILE A 238 -13.21 37.63 12.84
CA ILE A 238 -13.37 38.64 13.90
C ILE A 238 -14.58 38.28 14.76
N ILE A 239 -14.36 38.04 16.06
CA ILE A 239 -15.42 37.92 17.06
C ILE A 239 -15.75 39.35 17.51
N GLY A 240 -16.82 39.91 16.96
CA GLY A 240 -17.33 41.21 17.38
C GLY A 240 -18.70 41.06 18.03
N ASN A 241 -18.78 41.26 19.35
CA ASN A 241 -20.03 41.61 20.04
C ASN A 241 -20.52 43.04 19.70
N ASN A 242 -19.96 43.65 18.65
CA ASN A 242 -20.18 45.04 18.25
C ASN A 242 -20.75 45.06 16.83
N ASP A 243 -22.05 44.76 16.71
CA ASP A 243 -23.13 45.26 15.82
C ASP A 243 -22.90 45.70 14.35
N ILE A 244 -21.68 45.75 13.80
CA ILE A 244 -21.41 46.66 12.67
C ILE A 244 -20.87 45.98 11.42
N PHE A 245 -20.36 44.74 11.43
CA PHE A 245 -19.63 44.20 10.26
C PHE A 245 -20.29 43.00 9.59
N CYS A 246 -20.52 43.11 8.28
CA CYS A 246 -20.84 41.99 7.41
C CYS A 246 -19.58 41.35 6.81
N GLY A 247 -19.65 40.04 6.53
CA GLY A 247 -18.68 39.36 5.66
C GLY A 247 -18.85 39.73 4.18
N GLY A 248 -17.94 39.24 3.34
CA GLY A 248 -17.91 39.48 1.90
C GLY A 248 -19.18 39.04 1.13
N PRO A 249 -19.24 39.35 -0.18
CA PRO A 249 -20.45 39.18 -0.99
C PRO A 249 -21.01 37.75 -0.94
N GLY A 250 -22.24 37.62 -0.43
CA GLY A 250 -22.93 36.34 -0.27
C GLY A 250 -22.93 35.76 1.14
N THR A 251 -22.23 36.38 2.10
CA THR A 251 -22.26 35.97 3.52
C THR A 251 -23.05 36.98 4.36
N VAL A 252 -24.26 36.59 4.77
CA VAL A 252 -25.06 37.37 5.73
C VAL A 252 -24.72 36.83 7.12
N CYS A 253 -24.10 37.64 7.98
CA CYS A 253 -23.88 37.23 9.37
C CYS A 253 -25.24 37.03 10.06
N ASP A 254 -25.36 35.98 10.87
CA ASP A 254 -26.63 35.41 11.39
C ASP A 254 -27.53 36.46 12.08
N TYR A 255 -26.93 37.49 12.65
CA TYR A 255 -27.63 38.62 13.28
C TYR A 255 -28.41 39.51 12.30
N CYS A 256 -27.86 39.82 11.11
CA CYS A 256 -28.56 40.59 10.08
C CYS A 256 -29.83 39.84 9.64
N ALA A 257 -29.72 38.52 9.47
CA ALA A 257 -30.84 37.64 9.14
C ALA A 257 -31.87 37.56 10.29
N GLY A 258 -31.41 37.44 11.53
CA GLY A 258 -32.27 37.40 12.72
C GLY A 258 -33.03 38.71 13.00
N SER A 259 -32.48 39.85 12.56
CA SER A 259 -33.08 41.18 12.74
C SER A 259 -33.82 41.70 11.50
N GLY A 260 -33.93 40.90 10.43
CA GLY A 260 -34.64 41.26 9.19
C GLY A 260 -33.97 42.37 8.39
N ARG A 261 -32.67 42.60 8.59
CA ARG A 261 -31.87 43.63 7.92
C ARG A 261 -31.03 43.04 6.80
N THR A 262 -30.72 43.89 5.82
CA THR A 262 -29.87 43.53 4.68
C THR A 262 -28.47 44.09 4.87
N CYS A 263 -27.46 43.32 4.47
CA CYS A 263 -26.10 43.82 4.51
C CYS A 263 -25.84 44.84 3.39
N ASN A 264 -25.38 46.04 3.75
CA ASN A 264 -24.83 46.98 2.77
C ASN A 264 -23.37 46.64 2.47
N LEU A 265 -23.11 46.06 1.30
CA LEU A 265 -21.76 45.61 0.89
C LEU A 265 -20.74 46.75 0.72
N THR A 266 -21.20 48.01 0.66
CA THR A 266 -20.33 49.17 0.49
C THR A 266 -19.84 49.70 1.84
N SER A 267 -20.69 49.71 2.86
CA SER A 267 -20.34 50.16 4.21
C SER A 267 -20.00 49.01 5.15
N LEU A 268 -20.24 47.77 4.72
CA LEU A 268 -20.16 46.55 5.53
C LEU A 268 -21.09 46.58 6.76
N THR A 269 -22.17 47.37 6.76
CA THR A 269 -23.09 47.52 7.91
C THR A 269 -24.45 46.87 7.66
N CYS A 270 -25.08 46.31 8.70
CA CYS A 270 -26.48 45.84 8.69
C CYS A 270 -27.48 47.01 8.62
N GLN A 271 -28.26 47.11 7.54
CA GLN A 271 -29.28 48.14 7.31
C GLN A 271 -30.67 47.55 7.16
#